data_AF-A0A817B3Z8-F1
#
_entry.id   AF-A0A817B3Z8-F1
#
_cell.length_a   1.000
_cell.length_b   1.000
_cell.length_c   1.000
_cell.angle_alpha   90.00
_cell.angle_beta   90.00
_cell.angle_gamma   90.00
#
_symmetry.space_group_name_H-M   'P 1'
#
loop_
_entity.id
_entity.type
_entity.pdbx_description
1 polymer ?
#
loop_
_entity_poly.entity_id
_entity_poly.type
_entity_poly.pdbx_seq_one_letter_code
_entity_poly.pdbx_strand_id
1 'polypeptide(L)'
;MSESMIKSDFLSHSDNILPLFNPSTCRKTFHDLIQGILIDVNLSDSLKNQYAFILIRIIYSKLSDKRSLGSTTRGRKDYLELNRKYLFQFLITFASNNLYEKHFHYFIQLLLEPFYDELFHTNDKQWLNLFHKKIPLNNDEFNLNSYEIFIKYIQHSLLLLKTFIYKLGVYIHKQIDYIIKFYILTIKFVDYLNNLKSSHEDNFEIKRIRILLKRIRSMSYKGLQTIFQLFDNDENEIFKKELIDDVWLCCIRENYLHDILIKNKQREDIVHILKLATIWSSTSYLRYSILNDRNDAKDLMKCFSQLLNENVTNENRQLIIEFIWNIMQIDCM
;
A
#
# COMPACT_ATOMS: atom_id res chain seq x y z
N MET A 1 -31.74 18.35 17.10
CA MET A 1 -30.80 18.87 18.12
C MET A 1 -29.94 19.94 17.46
N SER A 2 -29.80 21.13 18.07
CA SER A 2 -29.02 22.23 17.50
C SER A 2 -27.51 21.95 17.60
N GLU A 3 -26.73 22.41 16.62
CA GLU A 3 -25.25 22.30 16.59
C GLU A 3 -24.58 22.85 17.86
N SER A 4 -25.25 23.76 18.58
CA SER A 4 -24.77 24.34 19.84
C SER A 4 -24.71 23.31 20.99
N MET A 5 -25.66 22.37 21.09
CA MET A 5 -25.64 21.32 22.12
C MET A 5 -24.60 20.23 21.82
N ILE A 6 -24.35 19.97 20.53
CA ILE A 6 -23.36 18.98 20.11
C ILE A 6 -21.93 19.45 20.42
N LYS A 7 -21.65 20.76 20.30
CA LYS A 7 -20.35 21.34 20.67
C LYS A 7 -20.09 21.35 22.18
N SER A 8 -21.11 21.53 23.03
CA SER A 8 -20.93 21.56 24.49
C SER A 8 -20.57 20.20 25.07
N ASP A 9 -21.17 19.12 24.55
CA ASP A 9 -20.95 17.77 25.07
C ASP A 9 -19.60 17.18 24.66
N PHE A 10 -19.07 17.57 23.49
CA PHE A 10 -17.73 17.15 23.09
C PHE A 10 -16.63 17.81 23.95
N LEU A 11 -16.73 19.13 24.17
CA LEU A 11 -15.77 19.90 24.97
C LEU A 11 -15.78 19.49 26.45
N SER A 12 -16.93 19.10 27.00
CA SER A 12 -17.01 18.62 28.39
C SER A 12 -16.29 17.29 28.62
N HIS A 13 -15.97 16.55 27.56
CA HIS A 13 -15.31 15.25 27.62
C HIS A 13 -13.91 15.26 26.96
N SER A 14 -13.42 16.38 26.44
CA SER A 14 -12.12 16.47 25.77
C SER A 14 -10.93 16.19 26.69
N ASP A 15 -11.10 16.40 27.99
CA ASP A 15 -10.09 16.05 29.01
C ASP A 15 -9.80 14.55 29.04
N ASN A 16 -10.74 13.71 28.59
CA ASN A 16 -10.54 12.26 28.48
C ASN A 16 -9.61 11.86 27.33
N ILE A 17 -9.31 12.79 26.40
CA ILE A 17 -8.47 12.54 25.21
C ILE A 17 -7.00 12.85 25.52
N LEU A 18 -6.71 13.85 26.37
CA LEU A 18 -5.34 14.26 26.72
C LEU A 18 -4.43 13.09 27.20
N PRO A 19 -4.92 12.15 28.03
CA PRO A 19 -4.10 11.02 28.48
C PRO A 19 -3.69 10.04 27.37
N LEU A 20 -4.29 10.11 26.16
CA LEU A 20 -3.86 9.32 25.00
C LEU A 20 -2.50 9.75 24.43
N PHE A 21 -2.08 10.99 24.69
CA PHE A 21 -0.78 11.49 24.25
C PHE A 21 0.35 11.02 25.16
N ASN A 22 0.06 10.73 26.44
CA ASN A 22 1.03 10.18 27.38
C ASN A 22 1.18 8.66 27.18
N PRO A 23 2.39 8.15 26.87
CA PRO A 23 2.61 6.72 26.70
C PRO A 23 2.09 5.90 27.88
N SER A 24 2.41 6.25 29.13
CA SER A 24 2.12 5.39 30.29
C SER A 24 0.62 5.12 30.51
N THR A 25 -0.25 6.05 30.12
CA THR A 25 -1.70 5.97 30.28
C THR A 25 -2.44 5.59 29.00
N CYS A 26 -1.85 5.84 27.83
CA CYS A 26 -2.48 5.70 26.51
C CYS A 26 -3.26 4.40 26.31
N ARG A 27 -2.67 3.24 26.64
CA ARG A 27 -3.34 1.95 26.45
C ARG A 27 -4.60 1.82 27.31
N LYS A 28 -4.51 2.20 28.59
CA LYS A 28 -5.66 2.15 29.51
C LYS A 28 -6.74 3.13 29.04
N THR A 29 -6.35 4.36 28.72
CA THR A 29 -7.28 5.38 28.22
C THR A 29 -7.98 4.96 26.92
N PHE A 30 -7.29 4.33 25.97
CA PHE A 30 -7.94 3.79 24.77
C PHE A 30 -8.99 2.73 25.12
N HIS A 31 -8.67 1.81 26.04
CA HIS A 31 -9.60 0.79 26.47
C HIS A 31 -10.82 1.38 27.17
N ASP A 32 -10.59 2.33 28.08
CA ASP A 32 -11.63 3.02 28.84
C ASP A 32 -12.55 3.83 27.91
N LEU A 33 -12.01 4.52 26.90
CA LEU A 33 -12.80 5.25 25.90
C LEU A 33 -13.64 4.32 25.01
N ILE A 34 -13.15 3.12 24.70
CA ILE A 34 -13.92 2.17 23.89
C ILE A 34 -15.05 1.57 24.69
N GLN A 35 -14.77 1.11 25.91
CA GLN A 35 -15.80 0.51 26.78
C GLN A 35 -16.79 1.55 27.30
N GLY A 36 -16.29 2.71 27.74
CA GLY A 36 -17.09 3.75 28.37
C GLY A 36 -17.75 4.75 27.41
N ILE A 37 -17.34 4.81 26.13
CA ILE A 37 -17.95 5.72 25.16
C ILE A 37 -18.47 4.97 23.94
N LEU A 38 -17.61 4.21 23.24
CA LEU A 38 -18.02 3.60 21.97
C LEU A 38 -19.01 2.43 22.14
N ILE A 39 -19.05 1.80 23.30
CA ILE A 39 -19.96 0.67 23.56
C ILE A 39 -21.15 1.08 24.44
N ASP A 40 -21.09 2.25 25.10
CA ASP A 40 -22.14 2.70 26.03
C ASP A 40 -23.46 2.96 25.30
N VAL A 41 -24.49 2.18 25.64
CA VAL A 41 -25.83 2.24 25.02
C VAL A 41 -26.55 3.56 25.34
N ASN A 42 -26.19 4.22 26.44
CA ASN A 42 -26.84 5.46 26.88
C ASN A 42 -26.33 6.71 26.14
N LEU A 43 -25.21 6.59 25.42
CA LEU A 43 -24.66 7.70 24.64
C LEU A 43 -25.20 7.72 23.22
N SER A 44 -25.48 8.93 22.73
CA SER A 44 -25.96 9.13 21.36
C SER A 44 -24.92 8.71 20.31
N ASP A 45 -25.41 8.19 19.18
CA ASP A 45 -24.57 7.82 18.04
C ASP A 45 -23.79 9.00 17.46
N SER A 46 -24.32 10.22 17.60
CA SER A 46 -23.61 11.44 17.20
C SER A 46 -22.32 11.64 17.99
N LEU A 47 -22.39 11.52 19.32
CA LEU A 47 -21.23 11.67 20.19
C LEU A 47 -20.21 10.54 19.94
N LYS A 48 -20.68 9.29 19.86
CA LYS A 48 -19.85 8.13 19.52
C LYS A 48 -19.08 8.33 18.22
N ASN A 49 -19.74 8.88 17.19
CA ASN A 49 -19.12 9.15 15.90
C ASN A 49 -17.99 10.20 15.97
N GLN A 50 -18.14 11.23 16.79
CA GLN A 50 -17.09 12.24 16.97
C GLN A 50 -15.87 11.65 17.69
N TYR A 51 -16.10 10.86 18.74
CA TYR A 51 -15.04 10.14 19.42
C TYR A 51 -14.33 9.17 18.48
N ALA A 52 -15.08 8.38 17.72
CA ALA A 52 -14.53 7.44 16.74
C ALA A 52 -13.65 8.15 15.70
N PHE A 53 -14.07 9.30 15.18
CA PHE A 53 -13.27 10.10 14.24
C PHE A 53 -11.95 10.62 14.84
N ILE A 54 -11.94 11.01 16.11
CA ILE A 54 -10.72 11.49 16.75
C ILE A 54 -9.81 10.33 17.11
N LEU A 55 -10.37 9.25 17.67
CA LEU A 55 -9.63 8.06 18.02
C LEU A 55 -8.94 7.46 16.80
N ILE A 56 -9.59 7.44 15.64
CA ILE A 56 -8.97 6.88 14.44
C ILE A 56 -7.77 7.70 13.95
N ARG A 57 -7.82 9.03 14.08
CA ARG A 57 -6.67 9.92 13.80
C ARG A 57 -5.54 9.74 14.81
N ILE A 58 -5.86 9.56 16.10
CA ILE A 58 -4.85 9.28 17.12
C ILE A 58 -4.21 7.92 16.88
N ILE A 59 -5.01 6.89 16.54
CA ILE A 59 -4.50 5.55 16.18
C ILE A 59 -3.53 5.67 15.01
N TYR A 60 -3.91 6.39 13.93
CA TYR A 60 -3.03 6.65 12.80
C TYR A 60 -1.72 7.32 13.22
N SER A 61 -1.79 8.39 14.02
CA SER A 61 -0.60 9.08 14.53
C SER A 61 0.30 8.16 15.36
N LYS A 62 -0.26 7.37 16.28
CA LYS A 62 0.49 6.47 17.17
C LYS A 62 1.11 5.28 16.42
N LEU A 63 0.46 4.80 15.36
CA LEU A 63 1.07 3.83 14.45
C LEU A 63 2.20 4.44 13.61
N SER A 64 2.13 5.75 13.39
CA SER A 64 3.10 6.53 12.62
C SER A 64 4.36 6.92 13.40
N ASP A 65 4.29 6.92 14.72
CA ASP A 65 5.45 7.17 15.58
C ASP A 65 6.57 6.14 15.30
N LYS A 66 7.69 6.66 14.77
CA LYS A 66 8.91 5.88 14.56
C LYS A 66 9.53 5.55 15.92
N ARG A 67 10.15 4.36 16.01
CA ARG A 67 11.10 4.05 17.09
C ARG A 67 12.14 5.16 17.11
N SER A 68 12.25 5.91 18.21
CA SER A 68 13.42 6.76 18.39
C SER A 68 14.64 5.83 18.44
N LEU A 69 15.61 6.08 17.55
CA LEU A 69 16.82 5.27 17.36
C LEU A 69 17.69 5.13 18.64
N GLY A 70 17.35 5.84 19.72
CA GLY A 70 18.03 5.77 21.02
C GLY A 70 17.47 4.78 22.04
N SER A 71 16.37 4.05 21.78
CA SER A 71 15.84 3.10 22.78
C SER A 71 16.35 1.67 22.56
N THR A 72 17.61 1.43 22.92
CA THR A 72 18.23 0.09 22.95
C THR A 72 17.78 -0.76 24.16
N THR A 73 17.00 -0.20 25.09
CA THR A 73 16.47 -0.95 26.23
C THR A 73 15.32 -1.86 25.79
N ARG A 74 15.51 -3.18 25.96
CA ARG A 74 14.58 -4.26 25.61
C ARG A 74 13.12 -3.97 26.03
N GLY A 75 12.92 -3.36 27.20
CA GLY A 75 11.59 -2.98 27.71
C GLY A 75 10.83 -1.93 26.90
N ARG A 76 11.49 -0.96 26.24
CA ARG A 76 10.79 0.02 25.37
C ARG A 76 10.38 -0.57 24.02
N LYS A 77 11.15 -1.55 23.52
CA LYS A 77 10.84 -2.27 22.27
C LYS A 77 9.57 -3.10 22.44
N ASP A 78 9.50 -3.88 23.51
CA ASP A 78 8.35 -4.73 23.82
C ASP A 78 7.10 -3.87 24.06
N TYR A 79 7.25 -2.75 24.77
CA TYR A 79 6.16 -1.81 25.02
C TYR A 79 5.54 -1.22 23.73
N LEU A 80 6.36 -0.78 22.76
CA LEU A 80 5.87 -0.25 21.48
C LEU A 80 5.21 -1.33 20.61
N GLU A 81 5.77 -2.55 20.58
CA GLU A 81 5.17 -3.67 19.85
C GLU A 81 3.84 -4.11 20.47
N LEU A 82 3.78 -4.16 21.80
CA LEU A 82 2.57 -4.46 22.55
C LEU A 82 1.47 -3.42 22.25
N ASN A 83 1.81 -2.13 22.31
CA ASN A 83 0.87 -1.05 21.98
C ASN A 83 0.39 -1.12 20.53
N ARG A 84 1.26 -1.40 19.57
CA ARG A 84 0.83 -1.60 18.16
C ARG A 84 -0.18 -2.73 18.05
N LYS A 85 0.04 -3.89 18.70
CA LYS A 85 -0.92 -5.00 18.70
C LYS A 85 -2.29 -4.58 19.23
N TYR A 86 -2.34 -3.77 20.29
CA TYR A 86 -3.60 -3.22 20.81
C TYR A 86 -4.27 -2.26 19.84
N LEU A 87 -3.52 -1.36 19.20
CA LEU A 87 -4.05 -0.46 18.18
C LEU A 87 -4.66 -1.22 16.98
N PHE A 88 -4.05 -2.32 16.55
CA PHE A 88 -4.65 -3.21 15.54
C PHE A 88 -5.97 -3.85 16.01
N GLN A 89 -6.05 -4.26 17.28
CA GLN A 89 -7.29 -4.82 17.83
C GLN A 89 -8.43 -3.79 17.83
N PHE A 90 -8.13 -2.52 18.08
CA PHE A 90 -9.13 -1.47 17.97
C PHE A 90 -9.56 -1.26 16.52
N LEU A 91 -8.64 -1.31 15.56
CA LEU A 91 -9.01 -1.23 14.14
C LEU A 91 -9.94 -2.38 13.71
N ILE A 92 -9.76 -3.59 14.26
CA ILE A 92 -10.73 -4.69 14.06
C ILE A 92 -12.12 -4.29 14.58
N THR A 93 -12.20 -3.69 15.77
CA THR A 93 -13.47 -3.27 16.37
C THR A 93 -14.18 -2.22 15.52
N PHE A 94 -13.42 -1.30 14.93
CA PHE A 94 -13.96 -0.30 14.01
C PHE A 94 -14.43 -0.94 12.70
N ALA A 95 -13.69 -1.91 12.18
CA ALA A 95 -14.02 -2.58 10.93
C ALA A 95 -15.22 -3.54 11.04
N SER A 96 -15.39 -4.21 12.19
CA SER A 96 -16.44 -5.22 12.40
C SER A 96 -17.77 -4.64 12.88
N ASN A 97 -17.85 -3.33 13.12
CA ASN A 97 -19.04 -2.66 13.63
C ASN A 97 -19.59 -1.66 12.61
N ASN A 98 -20.84 -1.87 12.15
CA ASN A 98 -21.49 -1.03 11.14
C ASN A 98 -21.53 0.47 11.49
N LEU A 99 -21.63 0.82 12.78
CA LEU A 99 -21.61 2.22 13.22
C LEU A 99 -20.24 2.87 12.97
N TYR A 100 -19.16 2.09 13.06
CA TYR A 100 -17.78 2.56 13.01
C TYR A 100 -17.03 2.22 11.72
N GLU A 101 -17.61 1.39 10.86
CA GLU A 101 -17.00 0.91 9.61
C GLU A 101 -16.51 2.09 8.74
N LYS A 102 -17.29 3.16 8.64
CA LYS A 102 -16.90 4.38 7.91
C LYS A 102 -15.61 5.02 8.41
N HIS A 103 -15.33 4.93 9.71
CA HIS A 103 -14.11 5.46 10.30
C HIS A 103 -12.93 4.52 10.02
N PHE A 104 -13.16 3.21 9.95
CA PHE A 104 -12.16 2.28 9.43
C PHE A 104 -11.83 2.56 7.96
N HIS A 105 -12.83 2.84 7.12
CA HIS A 105 -12.58 3.25 5.73
C HIS A 105 -11.78 4.55 5.65
N TYR A 106 -12.11 5.53 6.52
CA TYR A 106 -11.35 6.76 6.64
C TYR A 106 -9.90 6.52 7.10
N PHE A 107 -9.65 5.55 7.98
CA PHE A 107 -8.29 5.13 8.33
C PHE A 107 -7.51 4.62 7.12
N ILE A 108 -8.13 3.77 6.28
CA ILE A 108 -7.50 3.32 5.03
C ILE A 108 -7.23 4.51 4.13
N GLN A 109 -8.16 5.44 3.98
CA GLN A 109 -7.94 6.68 3.24
C GLN A 109 -6.71 7.48 3.74
N LEU A 110 -6.48 7.58 5.06
CA LEU A 110 -5.27 8.21 5.61
C LEU A 110 -3.97 7.47 5.24
N LEU A 111 -4.03 6.16 5.01
CA LEU A 111 -2.88 5.41 4.48
C LEU A 111 -2.64 5.73 3.00
N LEU A 112 -3.71 5.95 2.24
CA LEU A 112 -3.65 6.19 0.80
C LEU A 112 -3.52 7.69 0.42
N GLU A 113 -3.56 8.57 1.42
CA GLU A 113 -3.44 10.03 1.30
C GLU A 113 -2.29 10.56 0.42
N PRO A 114 -1.10 9.91 0.33
CA PRO A 114 -0.07 10.38 -0.60
C PRO A 114 -0.56 10.52 -2.04
N PHE A 115 -1.49 9.66 -2.49
CA PHE A 115 -2.04 9.67 -3.84
C PHE A 115 -3.57 9.75 -3.89
N TYR A 116 -4.23 10.22 -2.82
CA TYR A 116 -5.68 10.06 -2.71
C TYR A 116 -6.46 10.68 -3.86
N ASP A 117 -6.09 11.89 -4.30
CA ASP A 117 -6.75 12.55 -5.43
C ASP A 117 -6.49 11.75 -6.71
N GLU A 118 -5.27 11.28 -6.92
CA GLU A 118 -4.84 10.52 -8.10
C GLU A 118 -5.52 9.15 -8.23
N LEU A 119 -5.96 8.52 -7.13
CA LEU A 119 -6.62 7.20 -7.13
C LEU A 119 -7.92 7.15 -7.95
N PHE A 120 -8.60 8.29 -8.08
CA PHE A 120 -9.90 8.39 -8.76
C PHE A 120 -9.76 8.69 -10.25
N HIS A 121 -8.53 8.79 -10.77
CA HIS A 121 -8.26 9.09 -12.17
C HIS A 121 -7.57 7.91 -12.85
N THR A 122 -8.17 7.44 -13.95
CA THR A 122 -7.72 6.26 -14.69
C THR A 122 -6.80 6.58 -15.87
N ASN A 123 -6.61 7.86 -16.19
CA ASN A 123 -5.82 8.27 -17.36
C ASN A 123 -4.38 8.65 -16.96
N ASP A 124 -3.40 8.06 -17.65
CA ASP A 124 -1.96 8.24 -17.40
C ASP A 124 -1.49 9.70 -17.44
N LYS A 125 -2.14 10.55 -18.23
CA LYS A 125 -1.78 11.98 -18.27
C LYS A 125 -2.43 12.79 -17.15
N GLN A 126 -3.50 12.30 -16.54
CA GLN A 126 -4.26 13.04 -15.53
C GLN A 126 -3.65 12.93 -14.14
N TRP A 127 -3.17 11.75 -13.75
CA TRP A 127 -2.54 11.58 -12.43
C TRP A 127 -1.27 12.42 -12.28
N LEU A 128 -0.45 12.50 -13.34
CA LEU A 128 0.78 13.28 -13.31
C LEU A 128 0.50 14.79 -13.17
N ASN A 129 -0.55 15.28 -13.85
CA ASN A 129 -0.98 16.68 -13.73
C ASN A 129 -1.45 17.02 -12.30
N LEU A 130 -2.16 16.10 -11.63
CA LEU A 130 -2.56 16.28 -10.24
C LEU A 130 -1.36 16.24 -9.30
N PHE A 131 -0.44 15.31 -9.54
CA PHE A 131 0.79 15.21 -8.80
C PHE A 131 1.62 16.51 -8.89
N HIS A 132 1.75 17.11 -10.09
CA HIS A 132 2.46 18.37 -10.28
C HIS A 132 1.77 19.57 -9.62
N LYS A 133 0.45 19.55 -9.41
CA LYS A 133 -0.23 20.56 -8.59
C LYS A 133 0.14 20.43 -7.11
N LYS A 134 0.41 19.20 -6.64
CA LYS A 134 0.75 18.89 -5.24
C LYS A 134 2.23 19.14 -4.94
N ILE A 135 3.11 18.75 -5.86
CA ILE A 135 4.56 18.93 -5.76
C ILE A 135 5.04 19.53 -7.09
N PRO A 136 5.09 20.86 -7.21
CA PRO A 136 5.51 21.52 -8.43
C PRO A 136 7.00 21.31 -8.68
N LEU A 137 7.35 21.17 -9.96
CA LEU A 137 8.73 21.25 -10.43
C LEU A 137 9.19 22.71 -10.40
N ASN A 138 10.44 22.94 -10.00
CA ASN A 138 11.09 24.24 -10.20
C ASN A 138 11.93 24.15 -11.47
N ASN A 139 11.49 24.75 -12.59
CA ASN A 139 12.23 24.78 -13.86
C ASN A 139 12.72 23.39 -14.32
N ASP A 140 11.84 22.38 -14.28
CA ASP A 140 12.16 20.97 -14.59
C ASP A 140 13.21 20.31 -13.67
N GLU A 141 13.64 20.99 -12.61
CA GLU A 141 14.61 20.48 -11.64
C GLU A 141 13.95 19.90 -10.37
N PHE A 142 14.63 18.90 -9.83
CA PHE A 142 14.22 18.11 -8.68
C PHE A 142 14.36 18.92 -7.38
N ASN A 143 13.25 19.37 -6.78
CA ASN A 143 13.29 19.92 -5.42
C ASN A 143 13.51 18.79 -4.39
N LEU A 144 14.77 18.52 -4.08
CA LEU A 144 15.20 17.40 -3.24
C LEU A 144 14.43 17.26 -1.93
N ASN A 145 14.16 18.38 -1.25
CA ASN A 145 13.50 18.38 0.06
C ASN A 145 12.02 17.96 -0.03
N SER A 146 11.27 18.55 -0.97
CA SER A 146 9.84 18.25 -1.12
C SER A 146 9.61 16.81 -1.55
N TYR A 147 10.40 16.32 -2.51
CA TYR A 147 10.32 14.93 -2.95
C TYR A 147 10.76 13.96 -1.86
N GLU A 148 11.80 14.26 -1.08
CA GLU A 148 12.22 13.36 -0.01
C GLU A 148 11.14 13.20 1.08
N ILE A 149 10.49 14.30 1.48
CA ILE A 149 9.38 14.27 2.44
C ILE A 149 8.26 13.38 1.90
N PHE A 150 7.88 13.55 0.63
CA PHE A 150 6.83 12.78 0.00
C PHE A 150 7.18 11.28 -0.16
N ILE A 151 8.42 10.97 -0.54
CA ILE A 151 8.96 9.60 -0.60
C ILE A 151 8.90 8.93 0.77
N LYS A 152 9.29 9.64 1.84
CA LYS A 152 9.18 9.14 3.22
C LYS A 152 7.73 8.90 3.63
N TYR A 153 6.82 9.72 3.14
CA TYR A 153 5.40 9.58 3.40
C TYR A 153 4.82 8.33 2.71
N ILE A 154 5.11 8.13 1.42
CA ILE A 154 4.77 6.88 0.71
C ILE A 154 5.36 5.66 1.42
N GLN A 155 6.64 5.70 1.78
CA GLN A 155 7.30 4.60 2.48
C GLN A 155 6.56 4.22 3.77
N HIS A 156 6.12 5.23 4.52
CA HIS A 156 5.37 5.03 5.75
C HIS A 156 4.02 4.34 5.49
N SER A 157 3.26 4.83 4.52
CA SER A 157 2.00 4.21 4.07
C SER A 157 2.19 2.75 3.67
N LEU A 158 3.21 2.44 2.86
CA LEU A 158 3.50 1.06 2.43
C LEU A 158 3.86 0.12 3.60
N LEU A 159 4.61 0.61 4.60
CA LEU A 159 4.97 -0.19 5.78
C LEU A 159 3.74 -0.56 6.61
N LEU A 160 2.83 0.40 6.79
CA LEU A 160 1.57 0.17 7.47
C LEU A 160 0.70 -0.78 6.65
N LEU A 161 0.45 -0.48 5.37
CA LEU A 161 -0.37 -1.30 4.47
C LEU A 161 0.07 -2.77 4.46
N LYS A 162 1.38 -3.04 4.39
CA LYS A 162 1.90 -4.42 4.50
C LYS A 162 1.37 -5.12 5.75
N THR A 163 1.47 -4.48 6.91
CA THR A 163 1.02 -5.08 8.17
C THR A 163 -0.50 -5.23 8.21
N PHE A 164 -1.22 -4.28 7.62
CA PHE A 164 -2.67 -4.27 7.55
C PHE A 164 -3.24 -5.37 6.67
N ILE A 165 -2.69 -5.55 5.47
CA ILE A 165 -3.12 -6.58 4.53
C ILE A 165 -3.04 -7.97 5.18
N TYR A 166 -1.92 -8.28 5.84
CA TYR A 166 -1.76 -9.57 6.53
C TYR A 166 -2.69 -9.77 7.74
N LYS A 167 -2.97 -8.70 8.50
CA LYS A 167 -3.70 -8.83 9.79
C LYS A 167 -5.20 -8.60 9.68
N LEU A 168 -5.62 -7.76 8.74
CA LEU A 168 -7.00 -7.29 8.58
C LEU A 168 -7.56 -7.64 7.20
N GLY A 169 -6.98 -8.63 6.50
CA GLY A 169 -7.36 -8.99 5.13
C GLY A 169 -8.88 -9.07 4.90
N VAL A 170 -9.59 -9.78 5.78
CA VAL A 170 -11.05 -9.96 5.73
C VAL A 170 -11.82 -8.64 5.74
N TYR A 171 -11.29 -7.61 6.41
CA TYR A 171 -11.96 -6.33 6.61
C TYR A 171 -11.64 -5.30 5.52
N ILE A 172 -10.55 -5.46 4.77
CA ILE A 172 -10.12 -4.49 3.74
C ILE A 172 -10.64 -4.84 2.35
N HIS A 173 -11.45 -5.89 2.22
CA HIS A 173 -11.97 -6.36 0.93
C HIS A 173 -12.66 -5.25 0.13
N LYS A 174 -13.45 -4.40 0.80
CA LYS A 174 -14.17 -3.28 0.15
C LYS A 174 -13.23 -2.17 -0.34
N GLN A 175 -11.97 -2.13 0.11
CA GLN A 175 -10.97 -1.11 -0.24
C GLN A 175 -9.83 -1.67 -1.10
N ILE A 176 -9.86 -2.95 -1.45
CA ILE A 176 -8.73 -3.61 -2.10
C ILE A 176 -8.35 -2.95 -3.43
N ASP A 177 -9.36 -2.50 -4.20
CA ASP A 177 -9.18 -1.75 -5.45
C ASP A 177 -8.33 -0.50 -5.24
N TYR A 178 -8.64 0.32 -4.22
CA TYR A 178 -7.90 1.55 -3.92
C TYR A 178 -6.48 1.25 -3.42
N ILE A 179 -6.32 0.18 -2.64
CA ILE A 179 -5.01 -0.25 -2.15
C ILE A 179 -4.12 -0.71 -3.32
N ILE A 180 -4.66 -1.49 -4.26
CA ILE A 180 -3.95 -1.91 -5.47
C ILE A 180 -3.58 -0.69 -6.32
N LYS A 181 -4.53 0.22 -6.58
CA LYS A 181 -4.26 1.47 -7.32
C LYS A 181 -3.16 2.30 -6.67
N PHE A 182 -3.11 2.37 -5.34
CA PHE A 182 -2.03 3.04 -4.63
C PHE A 182 -0.65 2.42 -4.88
N TYR A 183 -0.57 1.08 -4.90
CA TYR A 183 0.68 0.39 -5.26
C TYR A 183 1.08 0.64 -6.72
N ILE A 184 0.13 0.63 -7.66
CA ILE A 184 0.38 0.97 -9.08
C ILE A 184 0.90 2.40 -9.21
N LEU A 185 0.21 3.38 -8.61
CA LEU A 185 0.62 4.78 -8.65
C LEU A 185 2.00 4.98 -8.02
N THR A 186 2.32 4.23 -6.97
CA THR A 186 3.66 4.27 -6.37
C THR A 186 4.74 3.78 -7.33
N ILE A 187 4.49 2.71 -8.10
CA ILE A 187 5.42 2.21 -9.11
C ILE A 187 5.58 3.25 -10.23
N LYS A 188 4.47 3.75 -10.81
CA LYS A 188 4.48 4.80 -11.84
C LYS A 188 5.20 6.07 -11.39
N PHE A 189 5.01 6.47 -10.13
CA PHE A 189 5.70 7.60 -9.54
C PHE A 189 7.22 7.37 -9.44
N VAL A 190 7.65 6.18 -9.01
CA VAL A 190 9.08 5.83 -8.99
C VAL A 190 9.68 5.84 -10.40
N ASP A 191 8.97 5.30 -11.40
CA ASP A 191 9.42 5.32 -12.81
C ASP A 191 9.57 6.75 -13.32
N TYR A 192 8.56 7.58 -13.06
CA TYR A 192 8.60 9.00 -13.39
C TYR A 192 9.84 9.67 -12.81
N LEU A 193 10.12 9.47 -11.51
CA LEU A 193 11.30 10.07 -10.87
C LEU A 193 12.64 9.53 -11.39
N ASN A 194 12.70 8.25 -11.76
CA ASN A 194 13.91 7.66 -12.35
C ASN A 194 14.18 8.18 -13.77
N ASN A 195 13.13 8.59 -14.49
CA ASN A 195 13.22 9.13 -15.86
C ASN A 195 13.55 10.63 -15.90
N LEU A 196 13.40 11.36 -14.79
CA LEU A 196 13.84 12.74 -14.70
C LEU A 196 15.37 12.81 -14.84
N LYS A 197 15.84 13.52 -15.87
CA LYS A 197 17.26 13.81 -16.07
C LYS A 197 17.71 14.75 -14.95
N SER A 198 18.71 14.31 -14.17
CA SER A 198 19.40 15.18 -13.22
C SER A 198 20.71 15.65 -13.85
N SER A 199 20.90 16.96 -13.95
CA SER A 199 22.18 17.61 -14.31
C SER A 199 23.33 17.26 -13.35
N HIS A 200 23.04 16.66 -12.20
CA HIS A 200 23.98 16.32 -11.13
C HIS A 200 23.93 14.85 -10.71
N GLU A 201 24.08 13.90 -11.65
CA GLU A 201 24.04 12.45 -11.34
C GLU A 201 25.03 12.00 -10.24
N ASP A 202 26.09 12.78 -10.00
CA ASP A 202 27.07 12.51 -8.95
C ASP A 202 26.73 13.07 -7.57
N ASN A 203 25.62 13.78 -7.41
CA ASN A 203 25.17 14.27 -6.11
C ASN A 203 24.81 13.09 -5.18
N PHE A 204 25.45 13.05 -4.00
CA PHE A 204 25.22 12.05 -2.97
C PHE A 204 23.74 11.97 -2.53
N GLU A 205 23.04 13.10 -2.48
CA GLU A 205 21.63 13.16 -2.08
C GLU A 205 20.72 12.48 -3.10
N ILE A 206 21.02 12.65 -4.39
CA ILE A 206 20.31 11.99 -5.49
C ILE A 206 20.57 10.47 -5.43
N LYS A 207 21.81 10.05 -5.15
CA LYS A 207 22.14 8.62 -4.94
C LYS A 207 21.34 8.04 -3.77
N ARG A 208 21.23 8.75 -2.64
CA ARG A 208 20.42 8.34 -1.48
C ARG A 208 18.93 8.22 -1.82
N ILE A 209 18.38 9.17 -2.56
CA ILE A 209 16.98 9.15 -3.00
C ILE A 209 16.73 7.98 -3.95
N ARG A 210 17.61 7.71 -4.92
CA ARG A 210 17.51 6.54 -5.80
C ARG A 210 17.45 5.22 -5.02
N ILE A 211 18.23 5.09 -3.94
CA ILE A 211 18.16 3.90 -3.05
C ILE A 211 16.79 3.82 -2.36
N LEU A 212 16.25 4.93 -1.88
CA LEU A 212 14.90 4.96 -1.28
C LEU A 212 13.81 4.59 -2.29
N LEU A 213 13.91 5.10 -3.53
CA LEU A 213 12.98 4.80 -4.62
C LEU A 213 12.98 3.31 -4.97
N LYS A 214 14.17 2.69 -5.11
CA LYS A 214 14.30 1.24 -5.32
C LYS A 214 13.61 0.44 -4.21
N ARG A 215 13.80 0.85 -2.95
CA ARG A 215 13.16 0.21 -1.80
C ARG A 215 11.64 0.33 -1.83
N ILE A 216 11.12 1.53 -2.14
CA ILE A 216 9.67 1.80 -2.24
C ILE A 216 9.04 0.97 -3.37
N ARG A 217 9.72 0.89 -4.53
CA ARG A 217 9.30 0.06 -5.65
C ARG A 217 9.22 -1.42 -5.27
N SER A 218 10.28 -1.97 -4.68
CA SER A 218 10.29 -3.37 -4.18
C SER A 218 9.20 -3.62 -3.14
N MET A 219 8.94 -2.68 -2.23
CA MET A 219 7.85 -2.77 -1.26
C MET A 219 6.48 -2.79 -1.95
N SER A 220 6.32 -2.05 -3.04
CA SER A 220 5.06 -1.98 -3.78
C SER A 220 4.76 -3.28 -4.50
N TYR A 221 5.74 -3.85 -5.20
CA TYR A 221 5.61 -5.18 -5.79
C TYR A 221 5.29 -6.26 -4.75
N LYS A 222 5.99 -6.27 -3.61
CA LYS A 222 5.69 -7.23 -2.52
C LYS A 222 4.29 -7.07 -1.95
N GLY A 223 3.79 -5.83 -1.88
CA GLY A 223 2.42 -5.52 -1.49
C GLY A 223 1.40 -6.12 -2.45
N LEU A 224 1.58 -5.90 -3.76
CA LEU A 224 0.75 -6.50 -4.81
C LEU A 224 0.78 -8.03 -4.75
N GLN A 225 1.97 -8.64 -4.65
CA GLN A 225 2.11 -10.09 -4.50
C GLN A 225 1.34 -10.63 -3.31
N THR A 226 1.42 -9.95 -2.17
CA THR A 226 0.71 -10.35 -0.95
C THR A 226 -0.81 -10.26 -1.14
N ILE A 227 -1.29 -9.21 -1.81
CA ILE A 227 -2.73 -9.06 -2.09
C ILE A 227 -3.21 -10.20 -2.99
N PHE A 228 -2.56 -10.43 -4.13
CA PHE A 228 -2.97 -11.51 -5.01
C PHE A 228 -2.88 -12.86 -4.28
N GLN A 229 -1.83 -13.14 -3.50
CA GLN A 229 -1.74 -14.39 -2.73
C GLN A 229 -2.85 -14.59 -1.69
N LEU A 230 -3.37 -13.52 -1.08
CA LEU A 230 -4.33 -13.63 0.01
C LEU A 230 -5.79 -13.58 -0.45
N PHE A 231 -6.06 -12.91 -1.55
CA PHE A 231 -7.43 -12.63 -2.03
C PHE A 231 -7.77 -13.35 -3.33
N ASP A 232 -6.80 -13.94 -4.01
CA ASP A 232 -7.05 -14.73 -5.22
C ASP A 232 -7.40 -16.18 -4.87
N ASN A 233 -8.59 -16.38 -4.28
CA ASN A 233 -9.14 -17.71 -4.03
C ASN A 233 -10.26 -17.97 -5.05
N ASP A 234 -10.29 -19.16 -5.67
CA ASP A 234 -11.19 -19.55 -6.78
C ASP A 234 -12.70 -19.34 -6.52
N GLU A 235 -13.12 -19.04 -5.29
CA GLU A 235 -14.52 -18.89 -4.88
C GLU A 235 -15.07 -17.46 -4.94
N ASN A 236 -14.22 -16.43 -5.08
CA ASN A 236 -14.68 -15.04 -5.11
C ASN A 236 -14.01 -14.24 -6.24
N GLU A 237 -14.80 -13.69 -7.16
CA GLU A 237 -14.35 -12.67 -8.13
C GLU A 237 -14.06 -11.34 -7.41
N ILE A 238 -13.02 -11.31 -6.58
CA ILE A 238 -12.65 -10.13 -5.77
C ILE A 238 -12.10 -9.02 -6.66
N PHE A 239 -11.36 -9.39 -7.72
CA PHE A 239 -10.66 -8.45 -8.57
C PHE A 239 -11.44 -8.17 -9.84
N LYS A 240 -11.66 -6.88 -10.13
CA LYS A 240 -12.19 -6.45 -11.43
C LYS A 240 -11.14 -6.66 -12.53
N LYS A 241 -11.56 -7.12 -13.71
CA LYS A 241 -10.68 -7.30 -14.88
C LYS A 241 -9.87 -6.04 -15.20
N GLU A 242 -10.51 -4.87 -15.18
CA GLU A 242 -9.84 -3.58 -15.41
C GLU A 242 -8.66 -3.33 -14.46
N LEU A 243 -8.80 -3.70 -13.18
CA LEU A 243 -7.74 -3.51 -12.19
C LEU A 243 -6.56 -4.45 -12.47
N ILE A 244 -6.86 -5.67 -12.88
CA ILE A 244 -5.85 -6.64 -13.31
C ILE A 244 -5.13 -6.16 -14.57
N ASP A 245 -5.87 -5.59 -15.52
CA ASP A 245 -5.32 -4.95 -16.73
C ASP A 245 -4.35 -3.81 -16.36
N ASP A 246 -4.72 -2.96 -15.42
CA ASP A 246 -3.88 -1.85 -14.94
C ASP A 246 -2.58 -2.36 -14.30
N VAL A 247 -2.65 -3.42 -13.47
CA VAL A 247 -1.44 -4.02 -12.88
C VAL A 247 -0.57 -4.66 -13.96
N TRP A 248 -1.17 -5.38 -14.93
CA TRP A 248 -0.43 -5.99 -16.04
C TRP A 248 0.29 -4.92 -16.87
N LEU A 249 -0.43 -3.86 -17.25
CA LEU A 249 0.10 -2.79 -18.08
C LEU A 249 1.27 -2.09 -17.38
N CYS A 250 1.10 -1.74 -16.10
CA CYS A 250 2.14 -1.07 -15.31
C CYS A 250 3.33 -1.98 -14.98
N CYS A 251 3.09 -3.21 -14.51
CA CYS A 251 4.15 -4.06 -13.98
C CYS A 251 4.89 -4.87 -15.05
N ILE A 252 4.22 -5.21 -16.16
CA ILE A 252 4.75 -6.13 -17.17
C ILE A 252 4.93 -5.44 -18.52
N ARG A 253 3.92 -4.75 -19.03
CA ARG A 253 4.02 -4.20 -20.39
C ARG A 253 4.96 -3.00 -20.47
N GLU A 254 4.67 -1.96 -19.69
CA GLU A 254 5.41 -0.69 -19.75
C GLU A 254 6.81 -0.80 -19.12
N ASN A 255 6.91 -1.53 -18.02
CA ASN A 255 8.14 -1.58 -17.22
C ASN A 255 9.06 -2.77 -17.52
N TYR A 256 8.56 -3.88 -18.08
CA TYR A 256 9.35 -5.10 -18.21
C TYR A 256 9.62 -5.49 -19.65
N LEU A 257 8.58 -5.70 -20.44
CA LEU A 257 8.71 -6.09 -21.85
C LEU A 257 9.41 -4.99 -22.65
N HIS A 258 8.98 -3.73 -22.48
CA HIS A 258 9.60 -2.60 -23.14
C HIS A 258 11.09 -2.44 -22.74
N ASP A 259 11.41 -2.59 -21.45
CA ASP A 259 12.79 -2.45 -20.98
C ASP A 259 13.67 -3.61 -21.43
N ILE A 260 13.28 -4.88 -21.29
CA ILE A 260 14.12 -6.00 -21.76
C ILE A 260 14.34 -5.98 -23.27
N LEU A 261 13.32 -5.63 -24.05
CA LEU A 261 13.43 -5.63 -25.52
C LEU A 261 14.25 -4.45 -26.05
N ILE A 262 14.39 -3.35 -25.30
CA ILE A 262 14.95 -2.08 -25.82
C ILE A 262 16.15 -1.55 -25.00
N LYS A 263 16.28 -1.87 -23.70
CA LYS A 263 17.33 -1.33 -22.79
C LYS A 263 17.73 -2.31 -21.67
N ASN A 264 19.03 -2.62 -21.58
CA ASN A 264 19.68 -3.44 -20.54
C ASN A 264 19.51 -3.02 -19.04
N LYS A 265 18.51 -2.22 -18.64
CA LYS A 265 18.63 -1.33 -17.48
C LYS A 265 17.92 -1.71 -16.18
N GLN A 266 17.06 -2.72 -16.05
CA GLN A 266 16.48 -3.06 -14.72
C GLN A 266 16.32 -4.57 -14.47
N ARG A 267 17.43 -5.26 -14.18
CA ARG A 267 17.41 -6.66 -13.69
C ARG A 267 16.87 -6.82 -12.25
N GLU A 268 16.76 -5.73 -11.50
CA GLU A 268 16.44 -5.76 -10.06
C GLU A 268 14.97 -6.15 -9.78
N ASP A 269 14.05 -5.87 -10.71
CA ASP A 269 12.62 -6.16 -10.54
C ASP A 269 12.18 -7.51 -11.15
N ILE A 270 13.09 -8.22 -11.86
CA ILE A 270 12.79 -9.51 -12.50
C ILE A 270 12.16 -10.47 -11.50
N VAL A 271 12.73 -10.61 -10.31
CA VAL A 271 12.22 -11.53 -9.28
C VAL A 271 10.81 -11.15 -8.81
N HIS A 272 10.50 -9.85 -8.80
CA HIS A 272 9.19 -9.37 -8.37
C HIS A 272 8.12 -9.64 -9.42
N ILE A 273 8.46 -9.41 -10.68
CA ILE A 273 7.58 -9.64 -11.82
C ILE A 273 7.37 -11.14 -12.03
N LEU A 274 8.43 -11.95 -11.90
CA LEU A 274 8.32 -13.42 -11.93
C LEU A 274 7.36 -13.92 -10.86
N LYS A 275 7.55 -13.53 -9.60
CA LYS A 275 6.66 -13.94 -8.50
C LYS A 275 5.20 -13.53 -8.76
N LEU A 276 4.97 -12.33 -9.27
CA LEU A 276 3.63 -11.85 -9.59
C LEU A 276 3.00 -12.67 -10.72
N ALA A 277 3.74 -12.90 -11.81
CA ALA A 277 3.30 -13.68 -12.95
C ALA A 277 3.05 -15.16 -12.59
N THR A 278 3.86 -15.75 -11.71
CA THR A 278 3.66 -17.11 -11.21
C THR A 278 2.40 -17.22 -10.35
N ILE A 279 2.12 -16.22 -9.48
CA ILE A 279 0.85 -16.18 -8.72
C ILE A 279 -0.33 -16.18 -9.69
N TRP A 280 -0.28 -15.32 -10.70
CA TRP A 280 -1.35 -15.19 -11.69
C TRP A 280 -1.53 -16.42 -12.58
N SER A 281 -0.47 -17.16 -12.87
CA SER A 281 -0.58 -18.41 -13.63
C SER A 281 -1.07 -19.59 -12.77
N SER A 282 -1.06 -19.46 -11.44
CA SER A 282 -1.40 -20.55 -10.53
C SER A 282 -2.89 -20.67 -10.21
N THR A 283 -3.69 -19.62 -10.41
CA THR A 283 -5.13 -19.60 -10.09
C THR A 283 -5.98 -19.61 -11.36
N SER A 284 -7.14 -20.26 -11.31
CA SER A 284 -7.97 -20.47 -12.51
C SER A 284 -8.44 -19.16 -13.13
N TYR A 285 -8.86 -18.22 -12.29
CA TYR A 285 -9.40 -16.91 -12.68
C TYR A 285 -8.33 -15.98 -13.28
N LEU A 286 -7.20 -15.79 -12.60
CA LEU A 286 -6.13 -14.92 -13.12
C LEU A 286 -5.45 -15.55 -14.33
N ARG A 287 -5.31 -16.88 -14.36
CA ARG A 287 -4.78 -17.59 -15.52
C ARG A 287 -5.63 -17.35 -16.76
N TYR A 288 -6.96 -17.44 -16.64
CA TYR A 288 -7.85 -17.19 -17.77
C TYR A 288 -7.90 -15.72 -18.18
N SER A 289 -8.10 -14.80 -17.21
CA SER A 289 -8.28 -13.37 -17.47
C SER A 289 -7.02 -12.64 -17.95
N ILE A 290 -5.83 -13.18 -17.64
CA ILE A 290 -4.56 -12.54 -17.98
C ILE A 290 -3.85 -13.23 -19.14
N LEU A 291 -3.81 -14.56 -19.15
CA LEU A 291 -2.86 -15.28 -20.01
C LEU A 291 -3.51 -15.85 -21.27
N ASN A 292 -4.82 -16.14 -21.23
CA ASN A 292 -5.55 -16.65 -22.39
C ASN A 292 -5.94 -15.54 -23.39
N ASP A 293 -6.27 -14.35 -22.89
CA ASP A 293 -6.78 -13.22 -23.70
C ASP A 293 -5.67 -12.33 -24.31
N ARG A 294 -4.39 -12.52 -23.97
CA ARG A 294 -3.32 -11.54 -24.28
C ARG A 294 -2.23 -12.07 -25.20
N ASN A 295 -2.06 -11.44 -26.36
CA ASN A 295 -0.90 -11.66 -27.24
C ASN A 295 0.44 -11.42 -26.53
N ASP A 296 0.49 -10.42 -25.64
CA ASP A 296 1.69 -10.06 -24.87
C ASP A 296 2.13 -11.17 -23.88
N ALA A 297 1.25 -12.11 -23.51
CA ALA A 297 1.61 -13.25 -22.65
C ALA A 297 2.62 -14.17 -23.35
N LYS A 298 2.48 -14.35 -24.66
CA LYS A 298 3.45 -15.12 -25.48
C LYS A 298 4.80 -14.42 -25.53
N ASP A 299 4.82 -13.09 -25.58
CA ASP A 299 6.06 -12.33 -25.55
C ASP A 299 6.72 -12.38 -24.18
N LEU A 300 5.94 -12.37 -23.09
CA LEU A 300 6.45 -12.62 -21.74
C LEU A 300 7.09 -14.01 -21.61
N MET A 301 6.43 -15.07 -22.13
CA MET A 301 6.99 -16.42 -22.17
C MET A 301 8.31 -16.48 -22.94
N LYS A 302 8.40 -15.81 -24.10
CA LYS A 302 9.65 -15.73 -24.87
C LYS A 302 10.75 -15.04 -24.07
N CYS A 303 10.44 -13.90 -23.42
CA CYS A 303 11.40 -13.17 -22.59
C CYS A 303 11.91 -14.02 -21.42
N PHE A 304 11.02 -14.70 -20.69
CA PHE A 304 11.43 -15.58 -19.61
C PHE A 304 12.22 -16.81 -20.11
N SER A 305 11.85 -17.37 -21.27
CA SER A 305 12.62 -18.47 -21.88
C SER A 305 14.03 -18.03 -22.28
N GLN A 306 14.20 -16.79 -22.76
CA GLN A 306 15.53 -16.23 -23.02
C GLN A 306 16.34 -16.10 -21.73
N LEU A 307 15.72 -15.66 -20.62
CA LEU A 307 16.39 -15.55 -19.32
C LEU A 307 16.87 -16.89 -18.75
N LEU A 308 16.26 -18.02 -19.09
CA LEU A 308 16.76 -19.34 -18.68
C LEU A 308 18.17 -19.63 -19.22
N ASN A 309 18.49 -19.07 -20.38
CA ASN A 309 19.80 -19.20 -21.01
C ASN A 309 20.84 -18.20 -20.45
N GLU A 310 20.43 -17.31 -19.54
CA GLU A 310 21.31 -16.36 -18.86
C GLU A 310 21.79 -16.88 -17.49
N ASN A 311 22.76 -16.17 -16.91
CA ASN A 311 23.20 -16.35 -15.52
C ASN A 311 22.18 -15.76 -14.54
N VAL A 312 21.07 -16.47 -14.36
CA VAL A 312 20.05 -16.20 -13.34
C VAL A 312 20.17 -17.17 -12.15
N THR A 313 19.66 -16.78 -10.98
CA THR A 313 19.68 -17.63 -9.78
C THR A 313 18.78 -18.86 -9.93
N ASN A 314 19.06 -19.93 -9.19
CA ASN A 314 18.24 -21.16 -9.22
C ASN A 314 16.77 -20.90 -8.82
N GLU A 315 16.53 -20.01 -7.85
CA GLU A 315 15.17 -19.59 -7.46
C GLU A 315 14.43 -18.97 -8.66
N ASN A 316 15.08 -18.07 -9.40
CA ASN A 316 14.47 -17.43 -10.57
C ASN A 316 14.23 -18.44 -11.70
N ARG A 317 15.15 -19.40 -11.91
CA ARG A 317 14.94 -20.48 -12.90
C ARG A 317 13.71 -21.31 -12.57
N GLN A 318 13.54 -21.68 -11.30
CA GLN A 318 12.39 -22.45 -10.86
C GLN A 318 11.09 -21.67 -11.09
N LEU A 319 11.03 -20.39 -10.71
CA LEU A 319 9.84 -19.55 -10.96
C LEU A 319 9.50 -19.42 -12.44
N ILE A 320 10.51 -19.30 -13.31
CA ILE A 320 10.31 -19.27 -14.76
C ILE A 320 9.72 -20.59 -15.27
N ILE A 321 10.28 -21.73 -14.84
CA ILE A 321 9.79 -23.05 -15.24
C ILE A 321 8.35 -23.27 -14.78
N GLU A 322 8.04 -22.94 -13.52
CA GLU A 322 6.69 -23.02 -12.97
C GLU A 322 5.71 -22.14 -13.76
N PHE A 323 6.11 -20.90 -14.08
CA PHE A 323 5.30 -20.02 -14.90
C PHE A 323 5.01 -20.63 -16.28
N ILE A 324 6.05 -21.04 -17.03
CA ILE A 324 5.90 -21.61 -18.37
C ILE A 324 5.02 -22.86 -18.33
N TRP A 325 5.24 -23.75 -17.36
CA TRP A 325 4.45 -24.96 -17.17
C TRP A 325 2.97 -24.64 -16.97
N ASN A 326 2.66 -23.68 -16.09
CA ASN A 326 1.29 -23.26 -15.81
C ASN A 326 0.60 -22.67 -17.05
N ILE A 327 1.34 -21.98 -17.94
CA ILE A 327 0.79 -21.50 -19.22
C ILE A 327 0.56 -22.66 -20.19
N MET A 328 1.52 -23.57 -20.32
CA MET A 328 1.40 -24.69 -21.27
C MET A 328 0.22 -25.62 -20.93
N GLN A 329 -0.17 -25.73 -19.66
CA GLN A 329 -1.37 -26.46 -19.26
C GLN A 329 -2.67 -25.86 -19.83
N ILE A 330 -2.67 -24.58 -20.21
CA ILE A 330 -3.83 -23.92 -20.82
C ILE A 330 -4.07 -24.43 -22.25
N ASP A 331 -3.00 -24.60 -23.04
CA ASP A 331 -3.09 -25.07 -24.44
C ASP A 331 -3.46 -26.57 -24.55
N CYS A 332 -3.49 -27.31 -23.44
CA CYS A 332 -3.83 -28.74 -23.36
C CYS A 332 -5.24 -29.03 -22.81
N MET A 333 -6.00 -27.99 -22.45
CA MET A 333 -7.43 -28.07 -22.10
C MET A 333 -8.27 -27.45 -23.22
#